data_AF-A0A2H5WRC7-F1
#
_entry.id   AF-A0A2H5WRC7-F1
#
_cell.length_a   1.000
_cell.length_b   1.000
_cell.length_c   1.000
_cell.angle_alpha   90.00
_cell.angle_beta   90.00
_cell.angle_gamma   90.00
#
_symmetry.space_group_name_H-M   'P 1'
#
loop_
_entity.id
_entity.type
_entity.pdbx_description
1 polymer ?
#
loop_
_entity_poly.entity_id
_entity_poly.type
_entity_poly.pdbx_seq_one_letter_code
_entity_poly.pdbx_strand_id
1 'polypeptide(L)'
;MRTLECTECGTSLTGHFAACRFCQLEPEHLQFLEVFLRHRGMLSGVERELGISYPTARNKLDALLLALGIMPATIQQENGQISAQQQEILDMLEQGLITAEEAARKLRNLR
;
A
#
# COMPACT_ATOMS: atom_id res chain seq x y z
N MET A 1 12.54 27.77 3.38
CA MET A 1 13.93 27.66 3.87
C MET A 1 13.90 26.82 5.13
N ARG A 2 14.72 25.78 5.23
CA ARG A 2 14.82 24.87 6.38
C ARG A 2 16.25 24.96 6.93
N THR A 3 16.43 24.66 8.22
CA THR A 3 17.74 24.64 8.88
C THR A 3 18.00 23.23 9.41
N LEU A 4 19.18 22.69 9.12
CA LEU A 4 19.69 21.44 9.69
C LEU A 4 20.80 21.79 10.68
N GLU A 5 20.82 21.13 11.83
CA GLU A 5 21.80 21.37 12.89
C GLU A 5 22.51 20.07 13.25
N CYS A 6 23.83 20.10 13.30
CA CYS A 6 24.63 18.99 13.80
C CYS A 6 24.60 18.96 15.33
N THR A 7 24.13 17.86 15.92
CA THR A 7 24.05 17.71 17.38
C THR A 7 25.41 17.53 18.07
N GLU A 8 26.46 17.23 17.32
CA GLU A 8 27.80 16.95 17.86
C GLU A 8 28.71 18.20 17.87
N CYS A 9 28.60 19.07 16.87
CA CYS A 9 29.45 20.25 16.74
C CYS A 9 28.71 21.58 16.55
N GLY A 10 27.38 21.58 16.53
CA GLY A 10 26.55 22.79 16.41
C GLY A 10 26.58 23.49 15.04
N THR A 11 27.19 22.87 14.03
CA THR A 11 27.19 23.43 12.67
C THR A 11 25.77 23.46 12.11
N SER A 12 25.32 24.63 11.63
CA SER A 12 24.01 24.81 11.03
C SER A 12 24.10 25.05 9.52
N LEU A 13 23.29 24.31 8.76
CA LEU A 13 23.11 24.52 7.32
C LEU A 13 21.72 25.07 7.06
N THR A 14 21.62 26.13 6.27
CA THR A 14 20.34 26.75 5.91
C THR A 14 20.15 26.77 4.41
N GLY A 15 19.00 26.31 3.93
CA GLY A 15 18.74 26.25 2.50
C GLY A 15 17.39 25.64 2.13
N HIS A 16 17.28 25.20 0.88
CA HIS A 16 16.14 24.45 0.36
C HIS A 16 16.47 22.96 0.36
N PHE A 17 16.02 22.26 1.40
CA PHE A 17 16.19 20.81 1.50
C PHE A 17 14.92 20.09 1.03
N ALA A 18 15.09 19.11 0.14
CA ALA A 18 14.04 18.15 -0.16
C ALA A 18 13.75 17.31 1.10
N ALA A 19 12.48 17.07 1.38
CA ALA A 19 12.12 16.12 2.42
C ALA A 19 12.52 14.73 1.95
N CYS A 20 13.39 14.08 2.71
CA CYS A 20 13.75 12.68 2.48
C CYS A 20 12.47 11.82 2.64
N ARG A 21 12.04 11.19 1.55
CA ARG A 21 10.80 10.38 1.50
C ARG A 21 10.79 9.23 2.50
N PHE A 22 11.95 8.66 2.78
CA PHE A 22 12.12 7.57 3.75
C PHE A 22 12.20 8.08 5.20
N CYS A 23 12.61 9.33 5.40
CA CYS A 23 12.79 9.91 6.73
C CYS A 23 11.46 10.29 7.41
N GLN A 24 10.35 10.19 6.67
CA GLN A 24 8.99 10.35 7.20
C GLN A 24 8.34 9.01 7.59
N LEU A 25 9.01 7.89 7.33
CA LEU A 25 8.48 6.58 7.70
C LEU A 25 8.46 6.42 9.21
N GLU A 26 7.35 5.86 9.71
CA GLU A 26 7.26 5.43 11.10
C GLU A 26 8.28 4.32 11.40
N PRO A 27 8.71 4.16 12.67
CA PRO A 27 9.72 3.17 13.05
C PRO A 27 9.38 1.74 12.59
N GLU A 28 8.10 1.37 12.63
CA GLU A 28 7.63 0.06 12.17
C GLU A 28 7.84 -0.14 10.66
N HIS A 29 7.55 0.88 9.85
CA HIS A 29 7.77 0.85 8.41
C HIS A 29 9.26 0.78 8.06
N LEU A 30 10.12 1.48 8.80
CA LEU A 30 11.57 1.40 8.65
C LEU A 30 12.09 -0.01 9.00
N GLN A 31 11.65 -0.57 10.12
CA GLN A 31 12.02 -1.94 10.50
C GLN A 31 11.60 -2.94 9.42
N PHE A 32 10.36 -2.84 8.92
CA PHE A 32 9.88 -3.73 7.86
C PHE A 32 10.72 -3.57 6.58
N LEU A 33 11.04 -2.33 6.18
CA LEU A 33 11.88 -2.05 5.03
C LEU A 33 13.28 -2.66 5.16
N GLU A 34 13.92 -2.54 6.33
CA GLU A 34 15.23 -3.14 6.59
C GLU A 34 15.20 -4.66 6.47
N VAL A 35 14.20 -5.32 7.05
CA VAL A 35 14.03 -6.77 6.98
C VAL A 35 13.75 -7.20 5.53
N PHE A 36 12.88 -6.48 4.83
CA PHE A 36 12.59 -6.74 3.43
C PHE A 36 13.84 -6.64 2.55
N LEU A 37 14.65 -5.60 2.73
CA LEU A 37 15.92 -5.43 2.00
C LEU A 37 16.97 -6.48 2.36
N ARG A 38 17.06 -6.88 3.64
CA ARG A 38 17.93 -7.97 4.11
C ARG A 38 17.62 -9.28 3.40
N HIS A 39 16.34 -9.54 3.16
CA HIS A 39 15.86 -10.69 2.37
C HIS A 39 15.79 -10.44 0.86
N ARG A 40 16.42 -9.37 0.35
CA ARG A 40 16.47 -9.02 -1.09
C ARG A 40 15.09 -8.87 -1.73
N GLY A 41 14.11 -8.44 -0.94
CA GLY A 41 12.72 -8.29 -1.36
C GLY A 41 11.91 -9.59 -1.40
N MET A 42 12.44 -10.70 -0.87
CA MET A 42 11.70 -11.96 -0.78
C MET A 42 10.78 -11.94 0.46
N LEU A 43 9.46 -11.85 0.24
CA LEU A 43 8.48 -11.88 1.33
C LEU A 43 8.56 -13.17 2.17
N SER A 44 8.93 -14.30 1.57
CA SER A 44 9.12 -15.57 2.29
C SER A 44 10.24 -15.54 3.33
N GLY A 45 11.26 -14.72 3.12
CA GLY A 45 12.28 -14.46 4.12
C GLY A 45 11.76 -13.60 5.26
N VAL A 46 10.98 -12.57 4.91
CA VAL A 46 10.35 -11.65 5.87
C VAL A 46 9.34 -12.37 6.77
N GLU A 47 8.50 -13.24 6.21
CA GLU A 47 7.56 -14.08 6.97
C GLU A 47 8.27 -14.86 8.07
N ARG A 48 9.36 -15.55 7.71
CA ARG A 48 10.13 -16.38 8.64
C ARG A 48 10.82 -15.57 9.71
N GLU A 49 11.38 -14.41 9.35
CA GLU A 49 12.10 -13.56 10.30
C GLU A 49 11.16 -12.84 11.27
N LEU A 50 10.03 -12.33 10.77
CA LEU A 50 9.05 -11.61 11.60
C LEU A 50 8.01 -12.53 12.25
N GLY A 51 7.98 -13.82 11.91
CA GLY A 51 7.00 -14.77 12.46
C GLY A 51 5.56 -14.47 12.04
N ILE A 52 5.37 -13.90 10.85
CA ILE A 52 4.07 -13.49 10.33
C ILE A 52 3.66 -14.31 9.11
N SER A 53 2.36 -14.39 8.83
CA SER A 53 1.84 -15.04 7.62
C SER A 53 2.10 -14.22 6.35
N TYR A 54 2.16 -14.89 5.20
CA TYR A 54 2.34 -14.24 3.89
C TYR A 54 1.37 -13.08 3.65
N PRO A 55 0.04 -13.22 3.91
CA PRO A 55 -0.89 -12.12 3.73
C PRO A 55 -0.54 -10.92 4.61
N THR A 56 -0.07 -11.15 5.84
CA THR A 56 0.35 -10.08 6.75
C THR A 56 1.61 -9.38 6.23
N ALA A 57 2.61 -10.13 5.75
CA ALA A 57 3.82 -9.57 5.17
C ALA A 57 3.51 -8.73 3.92
N ARG A 58 2.63 -9.23 3.05
CA ARG A 58 2.14 -8.50 1.87
C ARG A 58 1.43 -7.20 2.26
N ASN A 59 0.49 -7.26 3.21
CA ASN A 59 -0.24 -6.07 3.66
C ASN A 59 0.69 -5.02 4.29
N LYS A 60 1.73 -5.44 5.02
CA LYS A 60 2.76 -4.53 5.53
C LYS A 60 3.58 -3.88 4.42
N LEU A 61 3.90 -4.63 3.35
CA LEU A 61 4.55 -4.06 2.17
C LEU A 61 3.65 -3.03 1.48
N ASP A 62 2.38 -3.33 1.31
CA ASP A 62 1.42 -2.41 0.70
C ASP A 62 1.26 -1.13 1.55
N ALA A 63 1.19 -1.25 2.87
CA ALA A 63 1.18 -0.11 3.78
C ALA A 63 2.46 0.74 3.70
N LEU A 64 3.63 0.11 3.66
CA LEU A 64 4.92 0.79 3.45
C LEU A 64 4.95 1.54 2.10
N LEU A 65 4.47 0.92 1.03
CA LEU A 65 4.40 1.56 -0.29
C LEU A 65 3.49 2.80 -0.24
N LEU A 66 2.32 2.71 0.39
CA LEU A 66 1.42 3.84 0.58
C LEU A 66 2.07 4.96 1.43
N ALA A 67 2.79 4.62 2.50
CA ALA A 67 3.55 5.58 3.31
C ALA A 67 4.64 6.31 2.49
N LEU A 68 5.19 5.65 1.46
CA LEU A 68 6.12 6.23 0.49
C LEU A 68 5.42 6.96 -0.67
N GLY A 69 4.09 7.05 -0.68
CA GLY A 69 3.31 7.63 -1.77
C GLY A 69 3.36 6.81 -3.07
N ILE A 70 3.62 5.51 -2.97
CA ILE A 70 3.67 4.57 -4.09
C ILE A 70 2.40 3.72 -4.03
N MET A 71 1.61 3.72 -5.11
CA MET A 71 0.43 2.86 -5.20
C MET A 71 0.82 1.40 -5.45
N PRO A 72 0.44 0.45 -4.57
CA PRO A 72 0.67 -0.97 -4.81
C PRO A 72 -0.03 -1.47 -6.08
N ALA A 73 0.61 -2.39 -6.80
CA ALA A 73 0.01 -3.01 -7.98
C ALA A 73 -1.16 -3.94 -7.60
N THR A 74 -1.12 -4.58 -6.43
CA THR A 74 -2.19 -5.42 -5.86
C THR A 74 -3.50 -4.65 -5.77
N ILE A 75 -3.47 -3.47 -5.14
CA ILE A 75 -4.64 -2.59 -5.00
C ILE A 75 -5.16 -2.13 -6.37
N GLN A 76 -4.28 -1.85 -7.34
CA GLN A 76 -4.70 -1.51 -8.70
C GLN A 76 -5.41 -2.66 -9.40
N GLN A 77 -4.93 -3.90 -9.21
CA GLN A 77 -5.58 -5.08 -9.76
C GLN A 77 -6.91 -5.38 -9.08
N GLU A 78 -6.98 -5.31 -7.74
CA GLU A 78 -8.22 -5.50 -6.98
C GLU A 78 -9.29 -4.48 -7.39
N ASN A 79 -8.92 -3.21 -7.51
CA ASN A 79 -9.84 -2.17 -7.99
C ASN A 79 -10.30 -2.41 -9.44
N GLY A 80 -9.40 -2.84 -10.32
CA GLY A 80 -9.74 -3.21 -11.69
C GLY A 80 -10.69 -4.41 -11.76
N GLN A 81 -10.51 -5.38 -10.87
CA GLN A 81 -11.33 -6.59 -10.78
C GLN A 81 -12.73 -6.28 -10.24
N ILE A 82 -12.82 -5.43 -9.21
CA ILE A 82 -14.10 -4.93 -8.68
C ILE A 82 -14.83 -4.13 -9.77
N SER A 83 -14.13 -3.26 -10.50
CA SER A 83 -14.72 -2.50 -11.61
C SER A 83 -15.25 -3.42 -12.71
N ALA A 84 -14.53 -4.49 -13.05
CA ALA A 84 -14.97 -5.47 -14.04
C ALA A 84 -16.21 -6.25 -13.58
N GLN A 85 -16.26 -6.67 -12.30
CA GLN A 85 -17.43 -7.35 -11.72
C GLN A 85 -18.66 -6.43 -11.62
N GLN A 86 -18.45 -5.14 -11.34
CA GLN A 86 -19.53 -4.15 -11.38
C GLN A 86 -20.10 -4.02 -12.80
N GLN A 87 -19.24 -3.96 -13.80
CA GLN A 87 -19.63 -3.90 -15.22
C GLN A 87 -20.48 -5.12 -15.61
N GLU A 88 -20.04 -6.32 -15.22
CA GLU A 88 -20.75 -7.57 -15.52
C GLU A 88 -22.17 -7.59 -14.90
N ILE A 89 -22.33 -7.08 -13.67
CA ILE A 89 -23.65 -6.99 -13.04
C ILE A 89 -24.56 -6.01 -13.79
N LEU A 90 -24.02 -4.91 -14.30
CA LEU A 90 -24.78 -3.94 -15.08
C LEU A 90 -25.21 -4.54 -16.43
N ASP A 91 -24.33 -5.27 -17.11
CA ASP A 91 -24.65 -5.94 -18.37
C ASP A 91 -25.75 -7.00 -18.18
N MET A 92 -25.72 -7.77 -17.09
CA MET A 92 -26.77 -8.74 -16.75
C MET A 92 -28.12 -8.06 -16.48
N LEU A 93 -28.12 -6.85 -15.92
CA LEU A 93 -29.32 -6.07 -15.68
C LEU A 93 -29.90 -5.54 -17.00
N GLU A 94 -29.06 -5.00 -17.89
CA GLU A 94 -29.48 -4.52 -19.21
C GLU A 94 -30.07 -5.64 -20.08
N GLN A 95 -29.49 -6.85 -19.98
CA GLN A 95 -29.98 -8.03 -20.69
C GLN A 95 -31.25 -8.65 -20.06
N GLY A 96 -31.70 -8.14 -18.91
CA GLY A 96 -32.87 -8.67 -18.19
C GLY A 96 -32.63 -10.04 -17.54
N LEU A 97 -31.37 -10.46 -17.39
CA LEU A 97 -30.99 -11.73 -16.73
C LEU A 97 -31.16 -11.66 -15.21
N ILE A 98 -31.13 -10.45 -14.64
CA ILE A 98 -31.37 -10.19 -13.22
C ILE A 98 -32.31 -9.00 -13.05
N THR A 99 -33.02 -8.97 -11.94
CA THR A 99 -33.86 -7.82 -11.58
C THR A 99 -33.02 -6.66 -11.03
N ALA A 100 -33.58 -5.44 -11.08
CA ALA A 100 -32.94 -4.25 -10.50
C ALA A 100 -32.62 -4.43 -8.99
N GLU A 101 -33.47 -5.15 -8.26
CA GLU A 101 -33.28 -5.44 -6.84
C GLU A 101 -32.11 -6.41 -6.60
N GLU A 102 -31.97 -7.42 -7.45
CA GLU A 102 -30.85 -8.37 -7.41
C GLU A 102 -29.52 -7.75 -7.81
N ALA A 103 -29.51 -6.89 -8.84
CA ALA A 103 -28.35 -6.12 -9.24
C ALA A 103 -27.88 -5.21 -8.08
N ALA A 104 -28.81 -4.47 -7.46
CA ALA A 104 -28.50 -3.62 -6.32
C ALA A 104 -27.94 -4.40 -5.13
N ARG A 105 -28.46 -5.61 -4.86
CA ARG A 105 -27.92 -6.50 -3.82
C ARG A 105 -26.51 -6.99 -4.14
N LYS A 106 -26.25 -7.41 -5.38
CA LYS A 106 -24.92 -7.88 -5.83
C LYS A 106 -23.88 -6.75 -5.76
N LEU A 107 -24.24 -5.53 -6.17
CA LEU A 107 -23.37 -4.36 -6.08
C LEU A 107 -23.04 -3.95 -4.64
N ARG A 108 -23.99 -4.11 -3.70
CA ARG A 108 -23.74 -3.84 -2.27
C ARG A 108 -22.77 -4.82 -1.64
N ASN A 109 -22.71 -6.05 -2.13
CA ASN A 109 -21.83 -7.11 -1.61
C ASN A 109 -20.42 -7.11 -2.23
N LEU A 110 -20.16 -6.22 -3.20
CA LEU A 110 -18.84 -6.03 -3.82
C LEU A 110 -17.95 -5.03 -3.06
N ARG A 111 -18.44 -4.45 -1.96
CA ARG A 111 -17.72 -3.48 -1.12
C ARG A 111 -17.07 -4.14 0.09
#